data_AF-Q39S02-F1
#
_entry.id   AF-Q39S02-F1
#
_cell.length_a   1.000
_cell.length_b   1.000
_cell.length_c   1.000
_cell.angle_alpha   90.00
_cell.angle_beta   90.00
_cell.angle_gamma   90.00
#
_symmetry.space_group_name_H-M   'P 1'
#
loop_
_entity.id
_entity.type
_entity.pdbx_description
1 polymer ?
#
loop_
_entity_poly.entity_id
_entity_poly.type
_entity_poly.pdbx_seq_one_letter_code
_entity_poly.pdbx_strand_id
1 'polypeptide(L)'
;MSAGQDLGSFVAGLLETIKSESLEWQKKHNDDLNKLKRDKDLADVKLRHEIEELQTRFEEHKVRVQIEEQHKTKQFSEFLQSIDETKSKILEQFPSMSKPIALMIHHHATELLKQAWHSPDTRDKLISQNKFTQLMLTITEELIEGNRQKSLPERTLKLISMD
;
A
#
# COMPACT_ATOMS: atom_id res chain seq x y z
N MET A 1 -68.30 -39.82 46.70
CA MET A 1 -66.86 -39.48 46.72
C MET A 1 -66.19 -39.99 45.43
N SER A 2 -66.45 -39.38 44.27
CA SER A 2 -65.92 -39.87 42.97
C SER A 2 -65.33 -38.75 42.07
N ALA A 3 -65.71 -37.48 42.28
CA ALA A 3 -65.20 -36.37 41.46
C ALA A 3 -63.68 -36.08 41.62
N GLY A 4 -63.08 -36.42 42.77
CA GLY A 4 -61.65 -36.19 43.02
C GLY A 4 -60.72 -37.23 42.36
N GLN A 5 -61.21 -38.44 42.07
CA GLN A 5 -60.44 -39.48 41.40
C GLN A 5 -60.41 -39.29 39.87
N ASP A 6 -61.49 -38.77 39.29
CA ASP A 6 -61.60 -38.49 37.84
C ASP A 6 -60.77 -37.27 37.40
N LEU A 7 -60.66 -36.24 38.25
CA LEU A 7 -59.83 -35.06 37.96
C LEU A 7 -58.33 -35.39 38.01
N GLY A 8 -57.91 -36.24 38.95
CA GLY A 8 -56.53 -36.69 39.07
C GLY A 8 -56.09 -37.55 37.88
N SER A 9 -56.95 -38.47 37.42
CA SER A 9 -56.67 -39.31 36.26
C SER A 9 -56.65 -38.53 34.94
N PHE A 10 -57.52 -37.52 34.80
CA PHE A 10 -57.53 -36.63 33.64
C PHE A 10 -56.25 -35.77 33.53
N VAL A 11 -55.82 -35.14 34.64
CA VAL A 11 -54.59 -34.33 34.66
C VAL A 11 -53.34 -35.20 34.45
N ALA A 12 -53.32 -36.40 35.02
CA ALA A 12 -52.25 -37.37 34.77
C ALA A 12 -52.19 -37.79 33.30
N GLY A 13 -53.32 -38.07 32.68
CA GLY A 13 -53.41 -38.41 31.25
C GLY A 13 -52.90 -37.28 30.34
N LEU A 14 -53.29 -36.03 30.63
CA LEU A 14 -52.77 -34.86 29.89
C LEU A 14 -51.26 -34.67 30.07
N LEU A 15 -50.73 -34.86 31.28
CA LEU A 15 -49.29 -34.79 31.54
C LEU A 15 -48.53 -35.88 30.80
N GLU A 16 -49.07 -37.09 30.74
CA GLU A 16 -48.49 -38.20 29.98
C GLU A 16 -48.54 -37.92 28.48
N THR A 17 -49.64 -37.37 27.94
CA THR A 17 -49.74 -36.99 26.52
C THR A 17 -48.76 -35.88 26.16
N ILE A 18 -48.65 -34.82 26.97
CA ILE A 18 -47.68 -33.74 26.74
C ILE A 18 -46.26 -34.28 26.80
N LYS A 19 -45.97 -35.18 27.74
CA LYS A 19 -44.66 -35.82 27.87
C LYS A 19 -44.36 -36.74 26.68
N SER A 20 -45.33 -37.53 26.22
CA SER A 20 -45.16 -38.40 25.06
C SER A 20 -44.99 -37.60 23.76
N GLU A 21 -45.81 -36.57 23.55
CA GLU A 21 -45.69 -35.67 22.40
C GLU A 21 -44.35 -34.91 22.42
N SER A 22 -43.89 -34.47 23.59
CA SER A 22 -42.57 -33.85 23.74
C SER A 22 -41.44 -34.83 23.44
N LEU A 23 -41.54 -36.09 23.88
CA LEU A 23 -40.54 -37.13 23.60
C LEU A 23 -40.55 -37.53 22.12
N GLU A 24 -41.71 -37.63 21.50
CA GLU A 24 -41.86 -37.89 20.06
C GLU A 24 -41.33 -36.73 19.23
N TRP A 25 -41.63 -35.50 19.61
CA TRP A 25 -41.09 -34.29 18.97
C TRP A 25 -39.58 -34.25 19.08
N GLN A 26 -39.03 -34.49 20.28
CA GLN A 26 -37.60 -34.53 20.52
C GLN A 26 -36.95 -35.64 19.71
N LYS A 27 -37.51 -36.86 19.71
CA LYS A 27 -37.00 -37.98 18.92
C LYS A 27 -37.02 -37.70 17.42
N LYS A 28 -38.06 -37.02 16.93
CA LYS A 28 -38.20 -36.67 15.51
C LYS A 28 -37.23 -35.56 15.06
N HIS A 29 -36.93 -34.58 15.92
CA HIS A 29 -36.10 -33.42 15.57
C HIS A 29 -34.65 -33.50 16.09
N ASN A 30 -34.30 -34.50 16.90
CA ASN A 30 -32.94 -34.64 17.44
C ASN A 30 -31.89 -34.77 16.32
N ASP A 31 -32.21 -35.53 15.28
CA ASP A 31 -31.31 -35.72 14.14
C ASP A 31 -31.11 -34.43 13.33
N ASP A 32 -32.19 -33.65 13.15
CA ASP A 32 -32.14 -32.34 12.50
C ASP A 32 -31.36 -31.32 13.33
N LEU A 33 -31.54 -31.29 14.65
CA LEU A 33 -30.76 -30.43 15.56
C LEU A 33 -29.28 -30.82 15.57
N ASN A 34 -28.98 -32.12 15.60
CA ASN A 34 -27.61 -32.63 15.52
C ASN A 34 -26.97 -32.34 14.16
N LYS A 35 -27.74 -32.37 13.08
CA LYS A 35 -27.28 -31.96 11.75
C LYS A 35 -27.00 -30.46 11.72
N LEU A 36 -27.92 -29.62 12.18
CA LEU A 36 -27.75 -28.17 12.21
C LEU A 36 -26.53 -27.76 13.06
N LYS A 37 -26.32 -28.41 14.20
CA LYS A 37 -25.14 -28.18 15.05
C LYS A 37 -23.85 -28.54 14.31
N ARG A 38 -23.81 -29.69 13.65
CA ARG A 38 -22.64 -30.10 12.83
C ARG A 38 -22.38 -29.15 11.67
N ASP A 39 -23.44 -28.71 10.99
CA ASP A 39 -23.33 -27.78 9.86
C ASP A 39 -22.82 -26.41 10.33
N LYS A 40 -23.29 -25.93 11.49
CA LYS A 40 -22.78 -24.73 12.14
C LYS A 40 -21.30 -24.89 12.52
N ASP A 41 -20.94 -25.95 13.22
CA ASP A 41 -19.56 -26.19 13.66
C ASP A 41 -18.61 -26.27 12.45
N LEU A 42 -19.05 -26.91 11.35
CA LEU A 42 -18.30 -26.95 10.10
C LEU A 42 -18.17 -25.58 9.44
N ALA A 43 -19.25 -24.78 9.43
CA ALA A 43 -19.22 -23.42 8.91
C ALA A 43 -18.28 -22.53 9.74
N ASP A 44 -18.30 -22.64 11.07
CA ASP A 44 -17.43 -21.89 11.97
C ASP A 44 -15.96 -22.24 11.72
N VAL A 45 -15.63 -23.51 11.51
CA VAL A 45 -14.26 -23.94 11.15
C VAL A 45 -13.84 -23.38 9.78
N LYS A 46 -14.71 -23.44 8.77
CA LYS A 46 -14.44 -22.88 7.44
C LYS A 46 -14.19 -21.37 7.50
N LEU A 47 -15.04 -20.64 8.21
CA LEU A 47 -14.89 -19.19 8.37
C LEU A 47 -13.60 -18.82 9.10
N ARG A 48 -13.23 -19.56 10.16
CA ARG A 48 -11.95 -19.35 10.84
C ARG A 48 -10.77 -19.54 9.90
N HIS A 49 -10.81 -20.63 9.13
CA HIS A 49 -9.76 -20.91 8.15
C HIS A 49 -9.66 -19.80 7.09
N GLU A 50 -10.79 -19.36 6.52
CA GLU A 50 -10.81 -18.25 5.55
C GLU A 50 -10.27 -16.95 6.16
N ILE A 51 -10.60 -16.64 7.41
CA ILE A 51 -10.05 -15.47 8.12
C ILE A 51 -8.54 -15.59 8.27
N GLU A 52 -8.02 -16.75 8.68
CA GLU A 52 -6.58 -17.00 8.82
C GLU A 52 -5.83 -16.86 7.49
N GLU A 53 -6.41 -17.39 6.40
CA GLU A 53 -5.86 -17.22 5.05
C GLU A 53 -5.80 -15.76 4.64
N LEU A 54 -6.90 -15.01 4.86
CA LEU A 54 -6.96 -13.59 4.54
C LEU A 54 -5.98 -12.76 5.38
N GLN A 55 -5.84 -13.07 6.67
CA GLN A 55 -4.88 -12.41 7.56
C GLN A 55 -3.45 -12.65 7.09
N THR A 56 -3.13 -13.89 6.71
CA THR A 56 -1.80 -14.26 6.19
C THR A 56 -1.49 -13.46 4.92
N ARG A 57 -2.40 -13.46 3.94
CA ARG A 57 -2.24 -12.68 2.70
C ARG A 57 -2.10 -11.19 2.95
N PHE A 58 -2.86 -10.66 3.91
CA PHE A 58 -2.80 -9.25 4.26
C PHE A 58 -1.45 -8.86 4.87
N GLU A 59 -0.92 -9.65 5.81
CA GLU A 59 0.40 -9.38 6.40
C GLU A 59 1.52 -9.52 5.36
N GLU A 60 1.45 -10.52 4.47
CA GLU A 60 2.38 -10.64 3.34
C GLU A 60 2.33 -9.41 2.42
N HIS A 61 1.13 -8.94 2.08
CA HIS A 61 0.95 -7.76 1.25
C HIS A 61 1.49 -6.51 1.94
N LYS A 62 1.25 -6.35 3.25
CA LYS A 62 1.75 -5.23 4.05
C LYS A 62 3.28 -5.19 4.08
N VAL A 63 3.92 -6.33 4.34
CA VAL A 63 5.39 -6.44 4.33
C VAL A 63 5.94 -6.09 2.95
N ARG A 64 5.32 -6.59 1.87
CA ARG A 64 5.73 -6.27 0.50
C ARG A 64 5.66 -4.78 0.21
N VAL A 65 4.52 -4.15 0.50
CA VAL A 65 4.33 -2.70 0.30
C VAL A 65 5.35 -1.91 1.12
N GLN A 66 5.60 -2.31 2.38
CA GLN A 66 6.60 -1.65 3.22
C GLN A 66 8.00 -1.73 2.61
N ILE A 67 8.41 -2.89 2.12
CA ILE A 67 9.70 -3.08 1.44
C ILE A 67 9.77 -2.19 0.19
N GLU A 68 8.73 -2.19 -0.65
CA GLU A 68 8.69 -1.37 -1.86
C GLU A 68 8.82 0.13 -1.56
N GLU A 69 8.11 0.64 -0.55
CA GLU A 69 8.20 2.05 -0.15
C GLU A 69 9.56 2.42 0.44
N GLN A 70 10.18 1.52 1.22
CA GLN A 70 11.55 1.71 1.70
C GLN A 70 12.56 1.78 0.54
N HIS A 71 12.42 0.89 -0.44
CA HIS A 71 13.26 0.91 -1.65
C HIS A 71 13.08 2.20 -2.45
N LYS A 72 11.85 2.65 -2.68
CA LYS A 72 11.57 3.93 -3.37
C LYS A 72 12.19 5.11 -2.63
N THR A 73 12.04 5.17 -1.32
CA THR A 73 12.61 6.23 -0.48
C THR A 73 14.14 6.25 -0.58
N LYS A 74 14.77 5.07 -0.52
CA LYS A 74 16.22 4.93 -0.65
C LYS A 74 16.70 5.44 -2.01
N GLN A 75 16.07 5.01 -3.10
CA GLN A 75 16.44 5.45 -4.46
C GLN A 75 16.28 6.96 -4.63
N PHE A 76 15.18 7.54 -4.13
CA PHE A 76 14.98 8.98 -4.18
C PHE A 76 16.09 9.74 -3.44
N SER A 77 16.50 9.25 -2.26
CA SER A 77 17.62 9.82 -1.49
C SER A 77 18.94 9.73 -2.25
N GLU A 78 19.22 8.62 -2.94
CA GLU A 78 20.43 8.45 -3.75
C GLU A 78 20.47 9.44 -4.93
N PHE A 79 19.33 9.72 -5.57
CA PHE A 79 19.24 10.75 -6.60
C PHE A 79 19.50 12.15 -6.05
N LEU A 80 18.93 12.50 -4.90
CA LEU A 80 19.18 13.80 -4.26
C LEU A 80 20.66 13.99 -3.92
N GLN A 81 21.30 12.96 -3.36
CA GLN A 81 22.74 12.98 -3.09
C GLN A 81 23.54 13.17 -4.40
N SER A 82 23.15 12.48 -5.47
CA SER A 82 23.81 12.63 -6.77
C SER A 82 23.69 14.06 -7.33
N ILE A 83 22.55 14.72 -7.14
CA ILE A 83 22.35 16.13 -7.53
C ILE A 83 23.27 17.05 -6.70
N ASP A 84 23.44 16.77 -5.40
CA ASP A 84 24.37 17.51 -4.55
C ASP A 84 25.83 17.34 -5.00
N GLU A 85 26.23 16.13 -5.38
CA GLU A 85 27.56 15.87 -5.94
C GLU A 85 27.74 16.59 -7.29
N THR A 86 26.73 16.59 -8.15
CA THR A 86 26.75 17.33 -9.42
C THR A 86 26.96 18.82 -9.20
N LYS A 87 26.27 19.44 -8.22
CA LYS A 87 26.49 20.86 -7.87
C LYS A 87 27.95 21.13 -7.51
N SER A 88 28.57 20.27 -6.71
CA SER A 88 29.99 20.40 -6.34
C SER A 88 30.90 20.30 -7.57
N LYS A 89 30.67 19.31 -8.44
CA LYS A 89 31.43 19.15 -9.70
C LYS A 89 31.28 20.35 -10.64
N ILE A 90 30.10 20.94 -10.75
CA ILE A 90 29.90 22.15 -11.55
C ILE A 90 30.71 23.32 -10.98
N LEU A 91 30.71 23.52 -9.65
CA LEU A 91 31.51 24.59 -9.04
C LEU A 91 33.02 24.39 -9.22
N GLU A 92 33.49 23.15 -9.21
CA GLU A 92 34.89 22.81 -9.50
C GLU A 92 35.25 23.05 -10.97
N GLN A 93 34.37 22.66 -11.88
CA GLN A 93 34.60 22.77 -13.33
C GLN A 93 34.43 24.19 -13.88
N PHE A 94 33.61 25.02 -13.22
CA PHE A 94 33.35 26.41 -13.58
C PHE A 94 33.66 27.38 -12.42
N PRO A 95 34.94 27.64 -12.09
CA PRO A 95 35.33 28.41 -10.90
C PRO A 95 34.86 29.87 -10.91
N SER A 96 34.68 30.44 -12.10
CA SER A 96 34.21 31.82 -12.29
C SER A 96 32.68 31.96 -12.14
N MET A 97 31.96 30.84 -12.03
CA MET A 97 30.51 30.85 -11.88
C MET A 97 30.12 31.28 -10.47
N SER A 98 29.15 32.21 -10.38
CA SER A 98 28.63 32.63 -9.09
C SER A 98 27.84 31.51 -8.40
N LYS A 99 27.97 31.40 -7.08
CA LYS A 99 27.24 30.42 -6.26
C LYS A 99 25.71 30.41 -6.49
N PRO A 100 25.02 31.55 -6.68
CA PRO A 100 23.59 31.56 -7.00
C PRO A 100 23.23 30.80 -8.27
N ILE A 101 24.07 30.82 -9.30
CA ILE A 101 23.82 30.10 -10.55
C ILE A 101 23.90 28.59 -10.31
N ALA A 102 24.91 28.13 -9.56
CA ALA A 102 25.00 26.72 -9.16
C ALA A 102 23.78 26.26 -8.36
N LEU A 103 23.31 27.10 -7.43
CA LEU A 103 22.12 26.83 -6.62
C LEU A 103 20.85 26.79 -7.47
N MET A 104 20.74 27.63 -8.49
CA MET A 104 19.61 27.63 -9.41
C MET A 104 19.56 26.32 -10.23
N ILE A 105 20.69 25.87 -10.77
CA ILE A 105 20.78 24.58 -11.48
C ILE A 105 20.40 23.42 -10.54
N HIS A 106 20.97 23.40 -9.33
CA HIS A 106 20.68 22.40 -8.30
C HIS A 106 19.20 22.38 -7.91
N HIS A 107 18.61 23.56 -7.68
CA HIS A 107 17.20 23.69 -7.33
C HIS A 107 16.31 23.17 -8.46
N HIS A 108 16.58 23.57 -9.70
CA HIS A 108 15.80 23.12 -10.85
C HIS A 108 15.87 21.60 -11.05
N ALA A 109 17.06 21.00 -10.92
CA ALA A 109 17.22 19.54 -10.94
C ALA A 109 16.40 18.86 -9.82
N THR A 110 16.41 19.45 -8.62
CA THR A 110 15.65 18.94 -7.46
C THR A 110 14.14 19.01 -7.70
N GLU A 111 13.63 20.10 -8.25
CA GLU A 111 12.20 20.25 -8.54
C GLU A 111 11.73 19.31 -9.65
N LEU A 112 12.50 19.16 -10.72
CA LEU A 112 12.20 18.19 -11.77
C LEU A 112 12.17 16.75 -11.23
N LEU A 113 13.12 16.39 -10.35
CA LEU A 113 13.12 15.08 -9.71
C LEU A 113 11.88 14.88 -8.82
N LYS A 114 11.52 15.88 -8.00
CA LYS A 114 10.30 15.82 -7.16
C LYS A 114 9.04 15.65 -8.01
N GLN A 115 8.91 16.41 -9.09
CA GLN A 115 7.77 16.30 -10.00
C GLN A 115 7.75 14.92 -10.69
N ALA A 116 8.91 14.42 -11.12
CA ALA A 116 9.06 13.09 -11.71
C ALA A 116 8.80 11.94 -10.72
N TRP A 117 8.88 12.18 -9.41
CA TRP A 117 8.67 11.14 -8.40
C TRP A 117 7.27 11.18 -7.78
N HIS A 118 6.76 12.38 -7.50
CA HIS A 118 5.57 12.61 -6.69
C HIS A 118 4.36 13.12 -7.48
N SER A 119 4.47 13.39 -8.78
CA SER A 119 3.31 13.83 -9.57
C SER A 119 2.23 12.73 -9.61
N PRO A 120 0.96 13.05 -9.32
CA PRO A 120 -0.14 12.10 -9.42
C PRO A 120 -0.54 11.81 -10.87
N ASP A 121 -0.23 12.70 -11.82
CA ASP A 121 -0.48 12.48 -13.25
C ASP A 121 0.74 11.80 -13.90
N THR A 122 0.51 10.61 -14.46
CA THR A 122 1.50 9.84 -15.22
C THR A 122 2.11 10.63 -16.37
N ARG A 123 1.33 11.51 -17.03
CA ARG A 123 1.83 12.33 -18.14
C ARG A 123 2.83 13.36 -17.64
N ASP A 124 2.46 14.12 -16.61
CA ASP A 124 3.34 15.13 -16.01
C ASP A 124 4.59 14.48 -15.40
N LYS A 125 4.44 13.29 -14.83
CA LYS A 125 5.55 12.49 -14.33
C LYS A 125 6.56 12.16 -15.44
N LEU A 126 6.09 11.67 -16.58
CA LEU A 126 6.93 11.32 -17.73
C LEU A 126 7.62 12.56 -18.33
N ILE A 127 6.89 13.68 -18.45
CA ILE A 127 7.44 14.95 -18.93
C ILE A 127 8.58 15.40 -18.00
N SER A 128 8.33 15.43 -16.69
CA SER A 128 9.33 15.84 -15.69
C SER A 128 10.55 14.91 -15.68
N GLN A 129 10.33 13.60 -15.83
CA GLN A 129 11.41 12.62 -15.94
C GLN A 129 12.28 12.84 -17.19
N ASN A 130 11.66 13.14 -18.33
CA ASN A 130 12.38 13.45 -19.56
C ASN A 130 13.19 14.74 -19.42
N LYS A 131 12.60 15.80 -18.85
CA LYS A 131 13.30 17.07 -18.57
C LYS A 131 14.48 16.85 -17.62
N PHE A 132 14.29 16.10 -16.53
CA PHE A 132 15.35 15.77 -15.59
C PHE A 132 16.50 15.02 -16.28
N THR A 133 16.17 14.00 -17.09
CA THR A 133 17.18 13.24 -17.84
C THR A 133 17.96 14.13 -18.80
N GLN A 134 17.28 14.99 -19.57
CA GLN A 134 17.92 15.92 -20.50
C GLN A 134 18.84 16.91 -19.78
N LEU A 135 18.42 17.44 -18.64
CA LEU A 135 19.24 18.31 -17.81
C LEU A 135 20.50 17.60 -17.32
N MET A 136 20.36 16.40 -16.75
CA MET A 136 21.50 15.64 -16.21
C MET A 136 22.49 15.22 -17.31
N LEU A 137 21.99 14.84 -18.49
CA LEU A 137 22.83 14.55 -19.65
C LEU A 137 23.60 15.80 -20.09
N THR A 138 22.92 16.93 -20.22
CA THR A 138 23.54 18.20 -20.66
C THR A 138 24.61 18.66 -19.67
N ILE A 139 24.33 18.59 -18.37
CA ILE A 139 25.31 18.89 -17.33
C ILE A 139 26.52 17.96 -17.46
N THR A 140 26.29 16.66 -17.64
CA THR A 140 27.36 15.66 -17.73
C THR A 140 28.24 15.91 -18.96
N GLU A 141 27.62 16.20 -20.12
CA GLU A 141 28.35 16.57 -21.34
C GLU A 141 29.20 17.82 -21.13
N GLU A 142 28.66 18.87 -20.50
CA GLU A 142 29.41 20.10 -20.24
C GLU A 142 30.53 19.91 -19.21
N LEU A 143 30.34 19.02 -18.22
CA LEU A 143 31.38 18.64 -17.26
C LEU A 143 32.52 17.85 -17.95
N ILE A 144 32.19 16.95 -18.88
CA ILE A 144 33.17 16.15 -19.64
C ILE A 144 33.93 17.02 -20.65
N GLU A 145 33.24 17.90 -21.37
CA GLU A 145 33.85 18.78 -22.37
C GLU A 145 34.90 19.72 -21.77
N GLY A 146 34.82 19.99 -20.46
CA GLY A 146 35.98 20.34 -19.66
C GLY A 146 36.76 21.57 -20.12
N ASN A 147 36.17 22.45 -20.93
CA ASN A 147 36.94 23.50 -21.58
C ASN A 147 37.14 24.66 -20.61
N ARG A 148 38.36 24.79 -20.08
CA ARG A 148 38.78 25.83 -19.11
C ARG A 148 38.56 27.27 -19.59
N GLN A 149 38.17 27.47 -20.86
CA GLN A 149 37.78 28.76 -21.42
C GLN A 149 36.33 29.15 -21.16
N LYS A 150 35.42 28.21 -20.85
CA LYS A 150 34.02 28.53 -20.55
C LYS A 150 33.87 28.95 -19.09
N SER A 151 33.30 30.13 -18.86
CA SER A 151 33.03 30.64 -17.50
C SER A 151 31.74 30.08 -16.90
N LEU A 152 30.84 29.56 -17.73
CA LEU A 152 29.49 29.12 -17.36
C LEU A 152 29.06 27.88 -18.19
N PRO A 153 28.18 27.01 -17.63
CA PRO A 153 27.56 25.90 -18.35
C PRO A 153 26.38 26.40 -19.21
N GLU A 154 26.69 27.03 -20.35
CA GLU A 154 25.71 27.73 -21.20
C GLU A 154 24.55 26.86 -21.68
N ARG A 155 24.79 25.59 -22.03
CA ARG A 155 23.72 24.70 -22.50
C ARG A 155 22.77 24.33 -21.36
N THR A 156 23.33 24.05 -20.18
CA THR A 156 22.55 23.84 -18.97
C THR A 156 21.71 25.07 -18.63
N LEU A 157 22.30 26.27 -18.67
CA LEU A 157 21.59 27.51 -18.39
C LEU A 157 20.47 27.80 -19.40
N LYS A 158 20.69 27.44 -20.67
CA LYS A 158 19.66 27.57 -21.68
C LYS A 158 18.45 26.67 -21.38
N LEU A 159 18.68 25.41 -21.00
CA LEU A 159 17.60 24.47 -20.67
C LEU A 159 16.72 24.98 -19.52
N ILE A 160 17.33 25.44 -18.42
CA ILE A 160 16.57 25.92 -17.26
C ILE A 160 15.84 27.26 -17.51
N SER A 161 16.27 28.01 -18.53
CA SER A 161 15.68 29.31 -18.89
C SER A 161 14.55 29.22 -19.92
N MET A 162 14.41 28.06 -20.59
CA MET A 162 13.39 27.81 -21.62
C MET A 162 12.13 27.12 -21.07
N ASP A 163 12.14 26.81 -19.77
CA ASP A 163 10.99 26.31 -19.00
C ASP A 163 10.21 27.45 -18.34
#